data_AF-A0A7D9H9K0-F1
#
_entry.id   AF-A0A7D9H9K0-F1
#
_cell.length_a   1.000
_cell.length_b   1.000
_cell.length_c   1.000
_cell.angle_alpha   90.00
_cell.angle_beta   90.00
_cell.angle_gamma   90.00
#
_symmetry.space_group_name_H-M   'P 1'
#
loop_
_entity.id
_entity.type
_entity.pdbx_description
1 polymer ?
#
loop_
_entity_poly.entity_id
_entity_poly.type
_entity_poly.pdbx_seq_one_letter_code
_entity_poly.pdbx_strand_id
1 'polypeptide(L)'
;ADAVKTTLGPKGRNVVLEKSFGAPTITKDGVSVAKEIELKDKFENMGAQMVKEVASKTADVAGDGTTTATVLAQAIVNEGIKQINSGRNPMDLKRGIDKAILASVEEIKKISVKCADSRSIAQVGTISANGDSNIGQLIAKSMEKVGKKGVITVDESRGFEDELEVVEGMQFDRGYISPYFVTNQENMTVELESPYILIVDKKISNIRELLPLLESVAKSGKPLMIISEDIEGEALATLVVNNMRGIVKVAAAKAPGFGDRRKSMLQDIAILTGSTVISEEIGLNLEKVTLNNLGNARRVTMSKENTTIIDGAGSEKDIESRVKQIRKQIEETTSDYDKEKLQERVAKLAGGVAVIRVG
;
A
#
# COMPACT_ATOMS: atom_id res chain seq x y z
N ALA A 1 -3.37 -20.18 17.99
CA ALA A 1 -4.80 -20.23 17.61
C ALA A 1 -5.73 -19.89 18.78
N ASP A 2 -5.56 -20.50 19.96
CA ASP A 2 -6.47 -20.25 21.10
C ASP A 2 -6.48 -18.80 21.59
N ALA A 3 -5.33 -18.12 21.62
CA ALA A 3 -5.26 -16.69 21.93
C ALA A 3 -5.93 -15.80 20.87
N VAL A 4 -5.91 -16.20 19.60
CA VAL A 4 -6.46 -15.41 18.48
C VAL A 4 -7.96 -15.65 18.35
N LYS A 5 -8.44 -16.90 18.45
CA LYS A 5 -9.85 -17.23 18.24
C LYS A 5 -10.80 -16.59 19.25
N THR A 6 -10.31 -16.24 20.43
CA THR A 6 -11.12 -15.52 21.45
C THR A 6 -11.50 -14.12 21.01
N THR A 7 -10.79 -13.53 20.05
CA THR A 7 -11.11 -12.20 19.51
C THR A 7 -12.14 -12.23 18.39
N LEU A 8 -12.59 -13.42 17.94
CA LEU A 8 -13.48 -13.57 16.80
C LEU A 8 -14.90 -13.03 17.07
N GLY A 9 -15.39 -12.21 16.15
CA GLY A 9 -16.78 -11.77 16.08
C GLY A 9 -17.16 -10.63 17.03
N PRO A 10 -18.44 -10.19 17.03
CA PRO A 10 -18.89 -9.00 17.76
C PRO A 10 -18.80 -9.13 19.28
N LYS A 11 -18.71 -10.36 19.79
CA LYS A 11 -18.51 -10.67 21.22
C LYS A 11 -17.08 -11.14 21.53
N GLY A 12 -16.13 -10.76 20.67
CA GLY A 12 -14.70 -11.00 20.87
C GLY A 12 -14.24 -10.52 22.25
N ARG A 13 -13.44 -11.34 22.91
CA ARG A 13 -12.84 -11.06 24.22
C ARG A 13 -11.57 -10.25 24.02
N ASN A 14 -11.25 -9.47 25.06
CA ASN A 14 -10.02 -8.71 25.10
C ASN A 14 -8.83 -9.63 25.35
N VAL A 15 -7.75 -9.37 24.64
CA VAL A 15 -6.42 -9.92 24.91
C VAL A 15 -5.53 -8.79 25.37
N VAL A 16 -4.77 -9.02 26.44
CA VAL A 16 -3.83 -8.06 27.00
C VAL A 16 -2.44 -8.42 26.52
N LEU A 17 -1.75 -7.45 25.91
CA LEU A 17 -0.40 -7.58 25.37
C LEU A 17 0.55 -6.73 26.22
N GLU A 18 1.60 -7.35 26.72
CA GLU A 18 2.66 -6.65 27.45
C GLU A 18 3.48 -5.78 26.48
N LYS A 19 3.89 -4.60 26.93
CA LYS A 19 4.85 -3.74 26.25
C LYS A 19 6.08 -3.60 27.14
N SER A 20 7.27 -3.63 26.54
CA SER A 20 8.54 -3.48 27.28
C SER A 20 8.63 -2.15 28.04
N PHE A 21 7.89 -1.13 27.59
CA PHE A 21 7.77 0.16 28.27
C PHE A 21 6.33 0.68 28.17
N GLY A 22 5.84 1.31 29.24
CA GLY A 22 4.51 1.92 29.29
C GLY A 22 3.39 0.95 29.71
N ALA A 23 2.16 1.34 29.39
CA ALA A 23 0.96 0.56 29.73
C ALA A 23 0.76 -0.60 28.75
N PRO A 24 0.16 -1.72 29.19
CA PRO A 24 -0.18 -2.83 28.32
C PRO A 24 -1.24 -2.44 27.28
N THR A 25 -1.19 -3.05 26.10
CA THR A 25 -2.21 -2.86 25.07
C THR A 25 -3.35 -3.84 25.29
N ILE A 26 -4.59 -3.35 25.27
CA ILE A 26 -5.80 -4.18 25.31
C ILE A 26 -6.40 -4.18 23.91
N THR A 27 -6.52 -5.35 23.28
CA THR A 27 -7.01 -5.45 21.89
C THR A 27 -8.01 -6.57 21.70
N LYS A 28 -8.88 -6.40 20.70
CA LYS A 28 -9.75 -7.44 20.12
C LYS A 28 -9.37 -7.74 18.67
N ASP A 29 -8.23 -7.26 18.21
CA ASP A 29 -7.74 -7.52 16.86
C ASP A 29 -6.88 -8.79 16.82
N GLY A 30 -7.28 -9.75 15.98
CA GLY A 30 -6.55 -10.99 15.78
C GLY A 30 -5.18 -10.81 15.14
N VAL A 31 -4.99 -9.76 14.32
CA VAL A 31 -3.70 -9.46 13.67
C VAL A 31 -2.67 -9.08 14.72
N SER A 32 -3.01 -8.11 15.58
CA SER A 32 -2.18 -7.65 16.68
C SER A 32 -1.80 -8.81 17.62
N VAL A 33 -2.76 -9.66 17.99
CA VAL A 33 -2.48 -10.83 18.83
C VAL A 33 -1.56 -11.81 18.14
N ALA A 34 -1.79 -12.14 16.85
CA ALA A 34 -0.94 -13.09 16.13
C ALA A 34 0.51 -12.59 15.95
N LYS A 35 0.72 -11.27 15.85
CA LYS A 35 2.06 -10.65 15.75
C LYS A 35 2.92 -10.92 16.99
N GLU A 36 2.33 -10.89 18.18
CA GLU A 36 3.06 -11.02 19.45
C GLU A 36 3.29 -12.48 19.91
N ILE A 37 2.73 -13.48 19.21
CA ILE A 37 2.90 -14.88 19.61
C ILE A 37 4.29 -15.40 19.20
N GLU A 38 5.10 -15.70 20.21
CA GLU A 38 6.33 -16.47 20.12
C GLU A 38 6.42 -17.44 21.30
N LEU A 39 6.80 -18.69 21.02
CA LEU A 39 6.87 -19.74 22.04
C LEU A 39 8.33 -20.08 22.37
N LYS A 40 8.57 -20.43 23.64
CA LYS A 40 9.91 -20.79 24.13
C LYS A 40 10.41 -22.10 23.52
N ASP A 41 9.53 -23.09 23.37
CA ASP A 41 9.88 -24.34 22.70
C ASP A 41 9.99 -24.13 21.19
N LYS A 42 11.11 -24.58 20.60
CA LYS A 42 11.39 -24.32 19.18
C LYS A 42 10.43 -25.05 18.25
N PHE A 43 10.00 -26.28 18.59
CA PHE A 43 9.09 -27.05 17.74
C PHE A 43 7.68 -26.48 17.79
N GLU A 44 7.20 -26.12 18.99
CA GLU A 44 5.92 -25.43 19.13
C GLU A 44 5.94 -24.07 18.43
N ASN A 45 7.03 -23.30 18.58
CA ASN A 45 7.18 -22.01 17.93
C ASN A 45 7.17 -22.15 16.41
N MET A 46 7.86 -23.15 15.84
CA MET A 46 7.81 -23.41 14.40
C MET A 46 6.37 -23.61 13.90
N GLY A 47 5.57 -24.42 14.60
CA GLY A 47 4.16 -24.61 14.26
C GLY A 47 3.34 -23.32 14.37
N ALA A 48 3.58 -22.53 15.42
CA ALA A 48 2.92 -21.24 15.62
C ALA A 48 3.28 -20.23 14.51
N GLN A 49 4.55 -20.11 14.13
CA GLN A 49 5.01 -19.22 13.05
C GLN A 49 4.44 -19.64 11.69
N MET A 50 4.32 -20.94 11.40
CA MET A 50 3.68 -21.42 10.15
C MET A 50 2.21 -20.97 10.05
N VAL A 51 1.44 -21.06 11.13
CA VAL A 51 0.04 -20.60 11.15
C VAL A 51 -0.05 -19.07 11.10
N LYS A 52 0.90 -18.37 11.74
CA LYS A 52 1.00 -16.91 11.67
C LYS A 52 1.23 -16.44 10.23
N GLU A 53 2.01 -17.17 9.44
CA GLU A 53 2.22 -16.87 8.01
C GLU A 53 0.90 -16.99 7.20
N VAL A 54 0.04 -17.97 7.53
CA VAL A 54 -1.30 -18.09 6.92
C VAL A 54 -2.15 -16.85 7.22
N ALA A 55 -2.14 -16.40 8.48
CA ALA A 55 -2.88 -15.22 8.88
C ALA A 55 -2.36 -13.95 8.19
N SER A 56 -1.03 -13.75 8.16
CA SER A 56 -0.40 -12.59 7.52
C SER A 56 -0.69 -12.53 6.03
N LYS A 57 -0.50 -13.64 5.30
CA LYS A 57 -0.80 -13.67 3.85
C LYS A 57 -2.27 -13.41 3.56
N THR A 58 -3.17 -13.85 4.44
CA THR A 58 -4.61 -13.56 4.29
C THR A 58 -4.88 -12.07 4.45
N ALA A 59 -4.27 -11.41 5.44
CA ALA A 59 -4.37 -9.96 5.62
C ALA A 59 -3.83 -9.21 4.40
N ASP A 60 -2.65 -9.60 3.90
CA ASP A 60 -1.99 -8.92 2.78
C ASP A 60 -2.83 -8.98 1.50
N VAL A 61 -3.51 -10.10 1.24
CA VAL A 61 -4.30 -10.32 0.00
C VAL A 61 -5.74 -9.83 0.13
N ALA A 62 -6.38 -10.04 1.27
CA ALA A 62 -7.81 -9.79 1.45
C ALA A 62 -8.14 -8.57 2.32
N GLY A 63 -7.17 -8.04 3.09
CA GLY A 63 -7.36 -6.90 3.99
C GLY A 63 -8.07 -7.22 5.31
N ASP A 64 -8.59 -8.43 5.49
CA ASP A 64 -9.28 -8.90 6.71
C ASP A 64 -9.27 -10.45 6.75
N GLY A 65 -9.77 -11.05 7.84
CA GLY A 65 -10.03 -12.48 7.94
C GLY A 65 -8.93 -13.28 8.62
N THR A 66 -7.96 -12.63 9.26
CA THR A 66 -6.83 -13.30 9.94
C THR A 66 -7.28 -14.25 11.05
N THR A 67 -8.27 -13.84 11.84
CA THR A 67 -8.86 -14.68 12.89
C THR A 67 -9.56 -15.90 12.28
N THR A 68 -10.34 -15.71 11.21
CA THR A 68 -11.03 -16.79 10.50
C THR A 68 -10.04 -17.78 9.89
N ALA A 69 -9.00 -17.29 9.21
CA ALA A 69 -7.95 -18.12 8.63
C ALA A 69 -7.23 -18.95 9.71
N THR A 70 -6.93 -18.35 10.87
CA THR A 70 -6.29 -19.03 11.99
C THR A 70 -7.17 -20.14 12.57
N VAL A 71 -8.49 -19.90 12.71
CA VAL A 71 -9.44 -20.89 13.23
C VAL A 71 -9.62 -22.05 12.26
N LEU A 72 -9.73 -21.77 10.95
CA LEU A 72 -9.82 -22.82 9.92
C LEU A 72 -8.54 -23.64 9.85
N ALA A 73 -7.37 -23.00 9.89
CA ALA A 73 -6.09 -23.69 9.93
C ALA A 73 -5.99 -24.63 11.14
N GLN A 74 -6.38 -24.15 12.34
CA GLN A 74 -6.44 -24.99 13.53
C GLN A 74 -7.35 -26.20 13.35
N ALA A 75 -8.56 -26.01 12.82
CA ALA A 75 -9.53 -27.09 12.63
C ALA A 75 -9.02 -28.15 11.64
N ILE A 76 -8.50 -27.73 10.49
CA ILE A 76 -7.98 -28.63 9.45
C ILE A 76 -6.77 -29.41 9.97
N VAL A 77 -5.83 -28.75 10.66
CA VAL A 77 -4.64 -29.40 11.20
C VAL A 77 -5.00 -30.41 12.28
N ASN A 78 -5.88 -30.04 13.23
CA ASN A 78 -6.29 -30.93 14.31
C ASN A 78 -6.99 -32.18 13.80
N GLU A 79 -7.95 -32.04 12.88
CA GLU A 79 -8.64 -33.19 12.29
C GLU A 79 -7.72 -34.00 11.36
N GLY A 80 -6.84 -33.33 10.61
CA GLY A 80 -5.83 -33.98 9.77
C GLY A 80 -4.90 -34.88 10.58
N ILE A 81 -4.35 -34.36 11.70
CA ILE A 81 -3.45 -35.12 12.57
C ILE A 81 -4.18 -36.33 13.19
N LYS A 82 -5.44 -36.19 13.61
CA LYS A 82 -6.24 -37.33 14.11
C LYS A 82 -6.37 -38.45 13.06
N GLN A 83 -6.62 -38.07 11.80
CA GLN A 83 -6.72 -39.03 10.70
C GLN A 83 -5.38 -39.70 10.37
N ILE A 84 -4.27 -38.96 10.43
CA ILE A 84 -2.92 -39.50 10.24
C ILE A 84 -2.57 -40.48 11.35
N ASN A 85 -2.86 -40.14 12.61
CA ASN A 85 -2.66 -41.03 13.76
C ASN A 85 -3.51 -42.31 13.67
N SER A 86 -4.61 -42.27 12.92
CA SER A 86 -5.45 -43.44 12.63
C SER A 86 -4.92 -44.29 11.46
N GLY A 87 -3.70 -44.02 10.96
CA GLY A 87 -3.03 -44.79 9.92
C GLY A 87 -3.42 -44.42 8.48
N ARG A 88 -4.15 -43.32 8.26
CA ARG A 88 -4.50 -42.88 6.90
C ARG A 88 -3.31 -42.24 6.19
N ASN A 89 -3.24 -42.38 4.87
CA ASN A 89 -2.19 -41.78 4.06
C ASN A 89 -2.28 -40.24 4.07
N PRO A 90 -1.25 -39.51 4.55
CA PRO A 90 -1.25 -38.05 4.58
C PRO A 90 -1.44 -37.39 3.20
N MET A 91 -0.91 -38.00 2.13
CA MET A 91 -0.98 -37.45 0.78
C MET A 91 -2.40 -37.51 0.23
N ASP A 92 -3.13 -38.59 0.49
CA ASP A 92 -4.52 -38.73 0.05
C ASP A 92 -5.45 -37.82 0.86
N LEU A 93 -5.19 -37.65 2.16
CA LEU A 93 -5.88 -36.67 3.00
C LEU A 93 -5.71 -35.26 2.44
N LYS A 94 -4.46 -34.86 2.15
CA LYS A 94 -4.17 -33.55 1.55
C LYS A 94 -4.89 -33.39 0.21
N ARG A 95 -4.83 -34.38 -0.68
CA ARG A 95 -5.50 -34.33 -1.99
C ARG A 95 -7.01 -34.17 -1.86
N GLY A 96 -7.61 -34.85 -0.88
CA GLY A 96 -9.04 -34.72 -0.56
C GLY A 96 -9.40 -33.32 -0.07
N ILE A 97 -8.60 -32.76 0.85
CA ILE A 97 -8.76 -31.40 1.36
C ILE A 97 -8.67 -30.39 0.22
N ASP A 98 -7.64 -30.48 -0.63
CA ASP A 98 -7.43 -29.57 -1.75
C ASP A 98 -8.62 -29.60 -2.72
N LYS A 99 -9.15 -30.79 -3.04
CA LYS A 99 -10.32 -30.95 -3.91
C LYS A 99 -11.58 -30.33 -3.29
N ALA A 100 -11.78 -30.52 -1.98
CA ALA A 100 -12.91 -29.92 -1.27
C ALA A 100 -12.82 -28.39 -1.23
N ILE A 101 -11.61 -27.84 -1.03
CA ILE A 101 -11.37 -26.38 -1.06
C ILE A 101 -11.68 -25.83 -2.45
N LEU A 102 -11.21 -26.46 -3.53
CA LEU A 102 -11.50 -26.01 -4.89
C LEU A 102 -13.00 -25.95 -5.19
N ALA A 103 -13.74 -27.01 -4.85
CA ALA A 103 -15.19 -27.03 -5.00
C ALA A 103 -15.88 -25.96 -4.11
N SER A 104 -15.38 -25.75 -2.90
CA SER A 104 -15.90 -24.72 -1.99
C SER A 104 -15.69 -23.31 -2.54
N VAL A 105 -14.52 -23.03 -3.14
CA VAL A 105 -14.22 -21.73 -3.78
C VAL A 105 -15.14 -21.47 -4.97
N GLU A 106 -15.41 -22.49 -5.80
CA GLU A 106 -16.37 -22.38 -6.89
C GLU A 106 -17.78 -22.08 -6.38
N GLU A 107 -18.21 -22.75 -5.32
CA GLU A 107 -19.54 -22.52 -4.75
C GLU A 107 -19.65 -21.14 -4.09
N ILE A 108 -18.61 -20.70 -3.37
CA ILE A 108 -18.52 -19.35 -2.79
C ILE A 108 -18.67 -18.28 -3.90
N LYS A 109 -18.06 -18.50 -5.07
CA LYS A 109 -18.21 -17.58 -6.21
C LYS A 109 -19.65 -17.52 -6.72
N LYS A 110 -20.40 -18.62 -6.69
CA LYS A 110 -21.81 -18.66 -7.14
C LYS A 110 -22.75 -17.97 -6.17
N ILE A 111 -22.53 -18.15 -4.87
CA ILE A 111 -23.36 -17.51 -3.82
C ILE A 111 -22.95 -16.06 -3.55
N SER A 112 -21.84 -15.59 -4.13
CA SER A 112 -21.33 -14.23 -3.94
C SER A 112 -22.31 -13.19 -4.45
N VAL A 113 -22.68 -12.26 -3.57
CA VAL A 113 -23.54 -11.12 -3.88
C VAL A 113 -22.68 -9.91 -4.17
N LYS A 114 -22.84 -9.32 -5.35
CA LYS A 114 -22.08 -8.12 -5.75
C LYS A 114 -22.48 -6.93 -4.89
N CYS A 115 -21.50 -6.27 -4.27
CA CYS A 115 -21.67 -4.98 -3.60
C CYS A 115 -21.68 -3.85 -4.64
N ALA A 116 -22.86 -3.56 -5.20
CA ALA A 116 -22.99 -2.59 -6.29
C ALA A 116 -23.28 -1.17 -5.80
N ASP A 117 -24.05 -1.07 -4.72
CA ASP A 117 -24.66 0.14 -4.18
C ASP A 117 -23.94 0.66 -2.93
N SER A 118 -24.03 1.97 -2.70
CA SER A 118 -23.41 2.66 -1.56
C SER A 118 -23.83 2.08 -0.20
N ARG A 119 -25.08 1.58 -0.08
CA ARG A 119 -25.56 0.94 1.15
C ARG A 119 -24.85 -0.38 1.43
N SER A 120 -24.68 -1.24 0.42
CA SER A 120 -23.91 -2.49 0.56
C SER A 120 -22.46 -2.21 0.96
N ILE A 121 -21.83 -1.19 0.38
CA ILE A 121 -20.47 -0.75 0.73
C ILE A 121 -20.40 -0.29 2.18
N ALA A 122 -21.35 0.55 2.62
CA ALA A 122 -21.40 1.02 4.00
C ALA A 122 -21.59 -0.13 4.99
N GLN A 123 -22.40 -1.13 4.66
CA GLN A 123 -22.60 -2.31 5.49
C GLN A 123 -21.32 -3.14 5.65
N VAL A 124 -20.60 -3.38 4.55
CA VAL A 124 -19.31 -4.08 4.60
C VAL A 124 -18.31 -3.30 5.45
N GLY A 125 -18.17 -2.00 5.21
CA GLY A 125 -17.29 -1.13 6.00
C GLY A 125 -17.64 -1.12 7.48
N THR A 126 -18.94 -1.08 7.82
CA THR A 126 -19.43 -1.13 9.21
C THR A 126 -19.03 -2.43 9.90
N ILE A 127 -19.18 -3.57 9.22
CA ILE A 127 -18.85 -4.89 9.79
C ILE A 127 -17.34 -5.00 10.01
N SER A 128 -16.53 -4.59 9.03
CA SER A 128 -15.07 -4.60 9.13
C SER A 128 -14.56 -3.61 10.19
N ALA A 129 -15.26 -2.50 10.41
CA ALA A 129 -14.98 -1.53 11.47
C ALA A 129 -15.57 -1.94 12.84
N ASN A 130 -15.73 -3.24 13.11
CA ASN A 130 -16.22 -3.79 14.37
C ASN A 130 -17.59 -3.21 14.82
N GLY A 131 -18.47 -2.94 13.85
CA GLY A 131 -19.84 -2.44 14.08
C GLY A 131 -19.97 -0.92 14.04
N ASP A 132 -18.91 -0.17 13.71
CA ASP A 132 -18.97 1.28 13.60
C ASP A 132 -19.64 1.74 12.29
N SER A 133 -20.88 2.24 12.42
CA SER A 133 -21.65 2.73 11.27
C SER A 133 -21.13 4.05 10.71
N ASN A 134 -20.45 4.87 11.51
CA ASN A 134 -19.92 6.16 11.06
C ASN A 134 -18.77 5.91 10.07
N ILE A 135 -17.83 5.02 10.44
CA ILE A 135 -16.72 4.61 9.57
C ILE A 135 -17.27 4.00 8.26
N GLY A 136 -18.25 3.10 8.36
CA GLY A 136 -18.88 2.50 7.18
C GLY A 136 -19.50 3.52 6.23
N GLN A 137 -20.24 4.50 6.77
CA GLN A 137 -20.82 5.59 5.96
C GLN A 137 -19.74 6.48 5.34
N LEU A 138 -18.66 6.75 6.07
CA LEU A 138 -17.58 7.60 5.59
C LEU A 138 -16.86 6.94 4.42
N ILE A 139 -16.53 5.65 4.52
CA ILE A 139 -15.98 4.86 3.40
C ILE A 139 -16.90 4.90 2.18
N ALA A 140 -18.21 4.70 2.37
CA ALA A 140 -19.16 4.70 1.28
C ALA A 140 -19.24 6.08 0.57
N LYS A 141 -19.25 7.18 1.33
CA LYS A 141 -19.19 8.55 0.78
C LYS A 141 -17.89 8.80 0.02
N SER A 142 -16.75 8.32 0.54
CA SER A 142 -15.46 8.43 -0.15
C SER A 142 -15.48 7.70 -1.49
N MET A 143 -15.93 6.44 -1.51
CA MET A 143 -16.03 5.64 -2.74
C MET A 143 -17.01 6.22 -3.75
N GLU A 144 -18.05 6.93 -3.31
CA GLU A 144 -18.99 7.62 -4.19
C GLU A 144 -18.33 8.83 -4.88
N LYS A 145 -17.47 9.58 -4.17
CA LYS A 145 -16.76 10.73 -4.72
C LYS A 145 -15.65 10.35 -5.70
N VAL A 146 -14.76 9.42 -5.34
CA VAL A 146 -13.61 9.03 -6.18
C VAL A 146 -13.90 7.87 -7.14
N GLY A 147 -15.08 7.27 -7.01
CA GLY A 147 -15.50 6.09 -7.76
C GLY A 147 -14.84 4.79 -7.25
N LYS A 148 -15.29 3.65 -7.80
CA LYS A 148 -14.86 2.31 -7.36
C LYS A 148 -13.38 2.00 -7.57
N LYS A 149 -12.70 2.74 -8.45
CA LYS A 149 -11.27 2.62 -8.73
C LYS A 149 -10.45 3.77 -8.14
N GLY A 150 -11.09 4.65 -7.38
CA GLY A 150 -10.43 5.76 -6.73
C GLY A 150 -9.61 5.29 -5.53
N VAL A 151 -8.61 6.08 -5.17
CA VAL A 151 -7.73 5.80 -4.04
C VAL A 151 -8.28 6.51 -2.81
N ILE A 152 -8.33 5.81 -1.69
CA ILE A 152 -8.76 6.34 -0.41
C ILE A 152 -7.58 6.21 0.57
N THR A 153 -7.21 7.30 1.21
CA THR A 153 -6.18 7.35 2.24
C THR A 153 -6.75 7.89 3.53
N VAL A 154 -6.19 7.45 4.66
CA VAL A 154 -6.59 7.91 6.00
C VAL A 154 -5.47 8.77 6.59
N ASP A 155 -5.85 9.88 7.20
CA ASP A 155 -4.97 10.80 7.91
C ASP A 155 -5.52 11.12 9.31
N GLU A 156 -4.67 11.61 10.19
CA GLU A 156 -5.08 12.09 11.51
C GLU A 156 -5.67 13.51 11.38
N SER A 157 -6.86 13.72 11.95
CA SER A 157 -7.44 15.05 12.04
C SER A 157 -6.73 15.89 13.11
N ARG A 158 -6.73 17.21 12.92
CA ARG A 158 -6.30 18.16 13.97
C ARG A 158 -7.43 18.50 14.94
N GLY A 159 -8.66 18.10 14.63
CA GLY A 159 -9.85 18.30 15.45
C GLY A 159 -10.53 16.98 15.80
N PHE A 160 -11.65 17.05 16.53
CA PHE A 160 -12.44 15.89 16.96
C PHE A 160 -13.46 15.39 15.93
N GLU A 161 -13.60 16.10 14.80
CA GLU A 161 -14.56 15.76 13.75
C GLU A 161 -13.86 15.04 12.60
N ASP A 162 -14.58 14.07 12.02
CA ASP A 162 -14.15 13.39 10.81
C ASP A 162 -14.35 14.29 9.58
N GLU A 163 -13.30 14.44 8.77
CA GLU A 163 -13.34 15.24 7.54
C GLU A 163 -13.12 14.35 6.31
N LEU A 164 -13.86 14.62 5.23
CA LEU A 164 -13.66 13.98 3.93
C LEU A 164 -13.31 15.02 2.88
N GLU A 165 -12.05 15.02 2.46
CA GLU A 165 -11.51 15.89 1.42
C GLU A 165 -11.16 15.05 0.18
N VAL A 166 -11.41 15.57 -1.02
CA VAL A 166 -10.90 14.97 -2.25
C VAL A 166 -9.86 15.93 -2.79
N VAL A 167 -8.65 15.42 -2.97
CA VAL A 167 -7.50 16.20 -3.43
C VAL A 167 -6.93 15.56 -4.69
N GLU A 168 -6.19 16.35 -5.46
CA GLU A 168 -5.48 15.84 -6.62
C GLU A 168 -4.36 14.91 -6.18
N GLY A 169 -4.33 13.69 -6.71
CA GLY A 169 -3.39 12.68 -6.26
C GLY A 169 -3.40 11.44 -7.14
N MET A 170 -2.41 10.58 -6.92
CA MET A 170 -2.23 9.37 -7.72
C MET A 170 -1.61 8.25 -6.88
N GLN A 171 -2.05 7.03 -7.12
CA GLN A 171 -1.37 5.82 -6.66
C GLN A 171 -0.81 5.00 -7.81
N PHE A 172 0.41 4.49 -7.63
CA PHE A 172 1.02 3.54 -8.55
C PHE A 172 1.64 2.35 -7.82
N ASP A 173 1.71 1.23 -8.54
CA ASP A 173 1.96 -0.10 -7.99
C ASP A 173 3.48 -0.38 -7.90
N ARG A 174 4.20 0.55 -7.26
CA ARG A 174 5.61 0.41 -6.88
C ARG A 174 5.81 0.94 -5.46
N GLY A 175 6.29 0.09 -4.57
CA GLY A 175 6.61 0.46 -3.19
C GLY A 175 8.04 0.94 -2.99
N TYR A 176 8.44 1.02 -1.72
CA TYR A 176 9.81 1.39 -1.35
C TYR A 176 10.83 0.34 -1.81
N ILE A 177 11.99 0.82 -2.30
CA ILE A 177 13.08 -0.06 -2.73
C ILE A 177 13.71 -0.80 -1.53
N SER A 178 13.70 -0.18 -0.35
CA SER A 178 14.31 -0.72 0.86
C SER A 178 13.43 -0.51 2.09
N PRO A 179 13.20 -1.53 2.94
CA PRO A 179 12.47 -1.39 4.20
C PRO A 179 13.13 -0.41 5.18
N TYR A 180 14.41 -0.09 5.00
CA TYR A 180 15.12 0.88 5.84
C TYR A 180 14.66 2.34 5.61
N PHE A 181 13.78 2.59 4.65
CA PHE A 181 13.12 3.89 4.50
C PHE A 181 11.85 4.03 5.34
N VAL A 182 11.35 2.95 5.95
CA VAL A 182 10.12 2.94 6.76
C VAL A 182 10.24 3.94 7.90
N THR A 183 9.29 4.88 7.96
CA THR A 183 9.17 5.88 9.03
C THR A 183 8.19 5.42 10.10
N ASN A 184 7.14 4.69 9.72
CA ASN A 184 6.14 4.12 10.62
C ASN A 184 6.32 2.60 10.71
N GLN A 185 6.92 2.14 11.81
CA GLN A 185 7.23 0.72 12.02
C GLN A 185 5.98 -0.15 12.28
N GLU A 186 4.88 0.43 12.75
CA GLU A 186 3.66 -0.34 13.06
C GLU A 186 2.97 -0.81 11.78
N ASN A 187 2.86 0.11 10.81
CA ASN A 187 2.22 -0.12 9.51
C ASN A 187 3.21 -0.54 8.43
N MET A 188 4.52 -0.51 8.71
CA MET A 188 5.58 -0.73 7.73
C MET A 188 5.43 0.21 6.51
N THR A 189 5.13 1.48 6.78
CA THR A 189 4.92 2.52 5.76
C THR A 189 5.98 3.60 5.84
N VAL A 190 6.29 4.17 4.68
CA VAL A 190 7.05 5.42 4.57
C VAL A 190 6.04 6.55 4.43
N GLU A 191 6.20 7.58 5.25
CA GLU A 191 5.33 8.75 5.25
C GLU A 191 6.21 10.00 5.20
N LEU A 192 6.11 10.74 4.10
CA LEU A 192 6.85 11.97 3.87
C LEU A 192 5.89 13.15 3.81
N GLU A 193 6.06 14.12 4.70
CA GLU A 193 5.30 15.37 4.70
C GLU A 193 6.00 16.45 3.89
N SER A 194 5.26 17.13 3.02
CA SER A 194 5.74 18.17 2.12
C SER A 194 7.04 17.83 1.37
N PRO A 195 7.19 16.62 0.77
CA PRO A 195 8.44 16.23 0.13
C PRO A 195 8.67 16.94 -1.20
N TYR A 196 9.94 17.11 -1.52
CA TYR A 196 10.36 17.27 -2.91
C TYR A 196 10.28 15.94 -3.64
N ILE A 197 9.93 15.97 -4.93
CA ILE A 197 9.80 14.78 -5.76
C ILE A 197 10.75 14.89 -6.94
N LEU A 198 11.74 14.01 -7.00
CA LEU A 198 12.68 13.87 -8.11
C LEU A 198 12.21 12.74 -9.02
N ILE A 199 12.10 13.03 -10.31
CA ILE A 199 11.67 12.06 -11.34
C ILE A 199 12.76 11.91 -12.38
N VAL A 200 13.30 10.70 -12.52
CA VAL A 200 14.45 10.41 -13.39
C VAL A 200 14.14 9.21 -14.29
N ASP A 201 14.30 9.35 -15.60
CA ASP A 201 14.18 8.23 -16.55
C ASP A 201 15.55 7.57 -16.80
N LYS A 202 16.24 7.18 -15.72
CA LYS A 202 17.55 6.51 -15.73
C LYS A 202 17.73 5.67 -14.47
N LYS A 203 18.60 4.66 -14.55
CA LYS A 203 19.11 3.94 -13.38
C LYS A 203 20.16 4.77 -12.64
N ILE A 204 20.01 4.89 -11.32
CA ILE A 204 20.94 5.64 -10.47
C ILE A 204 21.81 4.64 -9.71
N SER A 205 23.06 4.48 -10.15
CA SER A 205 24.03 3.59 -9.51
C SER A 205 25.11 4.37 -8.73
N ASN A 206 25.38 5.63 -9.11
CA ASN A 206 26.43 6.47 -8.52
C ASN A 206 25.83 7.62 -7.70
N ILE A 207 26.23 7.73 -6.43
CA ILE A 207 25.74 8.79 -5.53
C ILE A 207 26.26 10.18 -5.91
N ARG A 208 27.41 10.27 -6.59
CA ARG A 208 28.04 11.56 -6.95
C ARG A 208 27.13 12.46 -7.77
N GLU A 209 26.32 11.86 -8.65
CA GLU A 209 25.34 12.57 -9.47
C GLU A 209 24.22 13.21 -8.62
N LEU A 210 23.93 12.67 -7.43
CA LEU A 210 22.90 13.16 -6.52
C LEU A 210 23.44 14.11 -5.44
N LEU A 211 24.75 14.15 -5.18
CA LEU A 211 25.32 14.95 -4.10
C LEU A 211 24.90 16.44 -4.14
N PRO A 212 24.99 17.16 -5.28
CA PRO A 212 24.61 18.58 -5.32
C PRO A 212 23.14 18.80 -4.97
N LEU A 213 22.27 17.87 -5.39
CA LEU A 213 20.84 17.91 -5.12
C LEU A 213 20.54 17.60 -3.66
N LEU A 214 21.17 16.56 -3.10
CA LEU A 214 20.98 16.15 -1.70
C LEU A 214 21.42 17.27 -0.73
N GLU A 215 22.51 17.97 -1.02
CA GLU A 215 22.93 19.13 -0.23
C GLU A 215 21.89 20.26 -0.28
N SER A 216 21.33 20.52 -1.47
CA SER A 216 20.31 21.55 -1.67
C SER A 216 19.01 21.22 -0.92
N VAL A 217 18.58 19.95 -0.98
CA VAL A 217 17.39 19.48 -0.27
C VAL A 217 17.63 19.45 1.24
N ALA A 218 18.79 19.00 1.71
CA ALA A 218 19.14 19.03 3.13
C ALA A 218 19.09 20.44 3.71
N LYS A 219 19.59 21.45 2.98
CA LYS A 219 19.50 22.87 3.38
C LYS A 219 18.06 23.38 3.49
N SER A 220 17.14 22.85 2.68
CA SER A 220 15.73 23.22 2.74
C SER A 220 14.98 22.59 3.93
N GLY A 221 15.56 21.59 4.58
CA GLY A 221 14.94 20.84 5.68
C GLY A 221 13.76 19.96 5.28
N LYS A 222 13.43 19.85 3.98
CA LYS A 222 12.33 19.03 3.47
C LYS A 222 12.80 17.62 3.10
N PRO A 223 11.91 16.62 3.18
CA PRO A 223 12.21 15.27 2.70
C PRO A 223 12.28 15.20 1.17
N LEU A 224 12.96 14.17 0.65
CA LEU A 224 13.08 13.88 -0.78
C LEU A 224 12.46 12.52 -1.11
N MET A 225 11.60 12.50 -2.11
CA MET A 225 11.11 11.29 -2.77
C MET A 225 11.80 11.14 -4.13
N ILE A 226 12.42 9.99 -4.38
CA ILE A 226 13.08 9.69 -5.66
C ILE A 226 12.27 8.63 -6.42
N ILE A 227 11.90 8.94 -7.66
CA ILE A 227 11.27 8.01 -8.59
C ILE A 227 12.21 7.85 -9.78
N SER A 228 12.81 6.67 -9.92
CA SER A 228 13.75 6.37 -11.01
C SER A 228 13.48 5.00 -11.62
N GLU A 229 14.11 4.68 -12.77
CA GLU A 229 14.04 3.32 -13.32
C GLU A 229 14.49 2.27 -12.28
N ASP A 230 15.64 2.53 -11.65
CA ASP A 230 16.13 1.78 -10.51
C ASP A 230 17.11 2.62 -9.67
N ILE A 231 17.33 2.22 -8.42
CA ILE A 231 18.42 2.73 -7.58
C ILE A 231 19.15 1.54 -6.99
N GLU A 232 20.43 1.40 -7.32
CA GLU A 232 21.21 0.21 -6.99
C GLU A 232 22.63 0.54 -6.51
N GLY A 233 23.31 -0.48 -5.98
CA GLY A 233 24.71 -0.42 -5.60
C GLY A 233 25.02 0.63 -4.53
N GLU A 234 26.04 1.44 -4.80
CA GLU A 234 26.57 2.46 -3.87
C GLU A 234 25.52 3.55 -3.56
N ALA A 235 24.74 3.96 -4.56
CA ALA A 235 23.72 4.99 -4.38
C ALA A 235 22.68 4.56 -3.33
N LEU A 236 22.13 3.35 -3.45
CA LEU A 236 21.13 2.85 -2.51
C LEU A 236 21.70 2.71 -1.09
N ALA A 237 22.88 2.12 -0.95
CA ALA A 237 23.52 1.93 0.35
C ALA A 237 23.76 3.27 1.06
N THR A 238 24.22 4.27 0.32
CA THR A 238 24.51 5.60 0.86
C THR A 238 23.23 6.34 1.27
N LEU A 239 22.17 6.26 0.46
CA LEU A 239 20.87 6.84 0.80
C LEU A 239 20.28 6.21 2.07
N VAL A 240 20.36 4.89 2.21
CA VAL A 240 19.87 4.18 3.39
C VAL A 240 20.64 4.62 4.64
N VAL A 241 21.97 4.63 4.61
CA VAL A 241 22.79 5.02 5.78
C VAL A 241 22.55 6.47 6.18
N ASN A 242 22.43 7.38 5.22
CA ASN A 242 22.16 8.80 5.49
C ASN A 242 20.74 9.03 6.03
N ASN A 243 19.75 8.28 5.55
CA ASN A 243 18.38 8.31 6.07
C ASN A 243 18.32 7.80 7.52
N MET A 244 18.98 6.68 7.81
CA MET A 244 19.06 6.12 9.18
C MET A 244 19.75 7.07 10.17
N ARG A 245 20.72 7.86 9.71
CA ARG A 245 21.41 8.88 10.53
C ARG A 245 20.62 10.19 10.66
N GLY A 246 19.49 10.32 9.97
CA GLY A 246 18.67 11.53 9.97
C GLY A 246 19.31 12.73 9.27
N ILE A 247 20.37 12.52 8.49
CA ILE A 247 21.08 13.60 7.77
C ILE A 247 20.20 14.12 6.63
N VAL A 248 19.59 13.21 5.88
CA VAL A 248 18.64 13.53 4.81
C VAL A 248 17.49 12.56 4.91
N LYS A 249 16.25 13.07 5.00
CA LYS A 249 15.04 12.24 4.95
C LYS A 249 14.74 11.90 3.49
N VAL A 250 15.07 10.68 3.07
CA VAL A 250 14.90 10.24 1.67
C VAL A 250 14.15 8.93 1.61
N ALA A 251 13.25 8.82 0.63
CA ALA A 251 12.68 7.55 0.21
C ALA A 251 12.77 7.40 -1.31
N ALA A 252 12.75 6.15 -1.78
CA ALA A 252 12.86 5.86 -3.20
C ALA A 252 11.92 4.74 -3.63
N ALA A 253 11.28 4.94 -4.79
CA ALA A 253 10.48 3.96 -5.51
C ALA A 253 11.01 3.76 -6.93
N LYS A 254 10.77 2.56 -7.47
CA LYS A 254 10.94 2.33 -8.91
C LYS A 254 9.83 3.02 -9.69
N ALA A 255 10.13 3.41 -10.90
CA ALA A 255 9.17 3.96 -11.85
C ALA A 255 8.11 2.89 -12.21
N PRO A 256 6.84 3.29 -12.39
CA PRO A 256 5.80 2.39 -12.88
C PRO A 256 5.95 2.13 -14.39
N GLY A 257 5.56 0.93 -14.83
CA GLY A 257 5.65 0.53 -16.23
C GLY A 257 7.06 0.18 -16.71
N PHE A 258 7.22 0.05 -18.03
CA PHE A 258 8.48 -0.25 -18.73
C PHE A 258 8.48 0.41 -20.11
N GLY A 259 9.66 0.64 -20.70
CA GLY A 259 9.80 1.25 -22.03
C GLY A 259 9.09 2.60 -22.17
N ASP A 260 8.43 2.83 -23.30
CA ASP A 260 7.71 4.10 -23.58
C ASP A 260 6.55 4.37 -22.63
N ARG A 261 5.97 3.31 -22.05
CA ARG A 261 4.93 3.46 -21.02
C ARG A 261 5.50 4.04 -19.74
N ARG A 262 6.72 3.66 -19.36
CA ARG A 262 7.41 4.24 -18.19
C ARG A 262 7.58 5.74 -18.37
N LYS A 263 8.10 6.17 -19.52
CA LYS A 263 8.27 7.60 -19.86
C LYS A 263 6.95 8.36 -19.78
N SER A 264 5.91 7.78 -20.37
CA SER A 264 4.57 8.37 -20.36
C SER A 264 4.00 8.52 -18.94
N MET A 265 4.20 7.51 -18.07
CA MET A 265 3.74 7.55 -16.68
C MET A 265 4.59 8.46 -15.80
N LEU A 266 5.91 8.53 -16.01
CA LEU A 266 6.77 9.49 -15.33
C LEU A 266 6.37 10.92 -15.67
N GLN A 267 6.00 11.17 -16.93
CA GLN A 267 5.46 12.47 -17.34
C GLN A 267 4.13 12.79 -16.66
N ASP A 268 3.26 11.80 -16.46
CA ASP A 268 1.99 11.99 -15.75
C ASP A 268 2.24 12.40 -14.28
N ILE A 269 3.18 11.73 -13.60
CA ILE A 269 3.57 12.06 -12.23
C ILE A 269 4.24 13.44 -12.17
N ALA A 270 5.06 13.78 -13.16
CA ALA A 270 5.67 15.11 -13.27
C ALA A 270 4.62 16.21 -13.37
N ILE A 271 3.62 16.05 -14.24
CA ILE A 271 2.53 17.02 -14.41
C ILE A 271 1.72 17.16 -13.12
N LEU A 272 1.40 16.04 -12.44
CA LEU A 272 0.65 16.04 -11.18
C LEU A 272 1.40 16.76 -10.05
N THR A 273 2.73 16.67 -10.02
CA THR A 273 3.57 17.21 -8.93
C THR A 273 4.22 18.55 -9.27
N GLY A 274 4.09 19.02 -10.52
CA GLY A 274 4.82 20.18 -11.03
C GLY A 274 6.32 19.93 -11.24
N SER A 275 6.76 18.67 -11.29
CA SER A 275 8.16 18.30 -11.53
C SER A 275 8.52 18.37 -13.01
N THR A 276 9.81 18.50 -13.31
CA THR A 276 10.36 18.18 -14.65
C THR A 276 10.95 16.78 -14.65
N VAL A 277 10.66 15.97 -15.68
CA VAL A 277 11.29 14.65 -15.84
C VAL A 277 12.74 14.84 -16.29
N ILE A 278 13.69 14.29 -15.54
CA ILE A 278 15.11 14.31 -15.89
C ILE A 278 15.41 13.10 -16.77
N SER A 279 15.73 13.36 -18.03
CA SER A 279 16.09 12.34 -19.02
C SER A 279 17.28 12.79 -19.85
N GLU A 280 18.20 11.86 -20.12
CA GLU A 280 19.35 12.08 -20.99
C GLU A 280 18.92 12.41 -22.43
N GLU A 281 17.74 11.95 -22.87
CA GLU A 281 17.20 12.23 -24.21
C GLU A 281 16.89 13.71 -24.43
N ILE A 282 16.58 14.44 -23.35
CA ILE A 282 16.27 15.88 -23.37
C ILE A 282 17.53 16.69 -23.00
N GLY A 283 18.67 16.03 -22.76
CA GLY A 283 19.94 16.67 -22.41
C GLY A 283 20.02 17.20 -20.97
N LEU A 284 19.14 16.73 -20.08
CA LEU A 284 19.14 17.10 -18.66
C LEU A 284 19.94 16.08 -17.84
N ASN A 285 21.00 16.55 -17.17
CA ASN A 285 21.83 15.72 -16.30
C ASN A 285 21.48 15.95 -14.83
N LEU A 286 21.54 14.88 -14.03
CA LEU A 286 21.31 14.88 -12.57
C LEU A 286 22.15 15.92 -11.82
N GLU A 287 23.40 16.12 -12.21
CA GLU A 287 24.32 17.07 -11.57
C GLU A 287 23.88 18.54 -11.71
N LYS A 288 23.08 18.87 -12.73
CA LYS A 288 22.60 20.23 -13.01
C LYS A 288 21.18 20.47 -12.51
N VAL A 289 20.58 19.48 -11.86
CA VAL A 289 19.21 19.57 -11.33
C VAL A 289 19.19 20.57 -10.19
N THR A 290 18.25 21.50 -10.26
CA THR A 290 17.99 22.49 -9.22
C THR A 290 16.68 22.18 -8.49
N LEU A 291 16.42 22.85 -7.36
CA LEU A 291 15.17 22.70 -6.63
C LEU A 291 13.93 23.05 -7.48
N ASN A 292 14.07 23.89 -8.51
CA ASN A 292 12.98 24.25 -9.43
C ASN A 292 12.57 23.11 -10.36
N ASN A 293 13.42 22.09 -10.53
CA ASN A 293 13.11 20.93 -11.35
C ASN A 293 12.33 19.87 -10.56
N LEU A 294 12.32 19.96 -9.24
CA LEU A 294 11.64 19.03 -8.35
C LEU A 294 10.17 19.37 -8.25
N GLY A 295 9.33 18.33 -8.25
CA GLY A 295 7.91 18.47 -7.91
C GLY A 295 7.72 18.63 -6.40
N ASN A 296 6.50 18.97 -6.02
CA ASN A 296 6.07 19.00 -4.62
C ASN A 296 4.73 18.26 -4.48
N ALA A 297 4.50 17.71 -3.30
CA ALA A 297 3.19 17.23 -2.87
C ALA A 297 3.02 17.53 -1.39
N ARG A 298 1.78 17.53 -0.89
CA ARG A 298 1.52 17.70 0.55
C ARG A 298 1.99 16.49 1.35
N ARG A 299 1.74 15.29 0.85
CA ARG A 299 2.17 14.04 1.49
C ARG A 299 2.42 12.94 0.47
N VAL A 300 3.41 12.10 0.74
CA VAL A 300 3.65 10.86 0.01
C VAL A 300 3.67 9.71 0.99
N THR A 301 2.89 8.68 0.71
CA THR A 301 2.84 7.45 1.50
C THR A 301 3.28 6.28 0.64
N MET A 302 4.19 5.45 1.14
CA MET A 302 4.68 4.26 0.44
C MET A 302 4.53 3.02 1.30
N SER A 303 3.93 1.99 0.75
CA SER A 303 3.97 0.64 1.29
C SER A 303 5.02 -0.20 0.54
N LYS A 304 5.06 -1.50 0.85
CA LYS A 304 5.91 -2.46 0.14
C LYS A 304 5.58 -2.56 -1.35
N GLU A 305 4.31 -2.34 -1.72
CA GLU A 305 3.81 -2.58 -3.08
C GLU A 305 3.37 -1.30 -3.78
N ASN A 306 2.92 -0.28 -3.04
CA ASN A 306 2.26 0.89 -3.60
C ASN A 306 2.92 2.18 -3.13
N THR A 307 2.88 3.20 -3.97
CA THR A 307 3.19 4.58 -3.61
C THR A 307 1.99 5.45 -3.95
N THR A 308 1.59 6.29 -3.00
CA THR A 308 0.47 7.21 -3.11
C THR A 308 0.97 8.64 -2.89
N ILE A 309 0.73 9.49 -3.87
CA ILE A 309 1.02 10.93 -3.82
C ILE A 309 -0.29 11.65 -3.57
N ILE A 310 -0.33 12.46 -2.50
CA ILE A 310 -1.51 13.15 -2.01
C ILE A 310 -1.28 14.66 -2.16
N ASP A 311 -2.21 15.33 -2.85
CA ASP A 311 -2.25 16.78 -3.06
C ASP A 311 -0.96 17.29 -3.73
N GLY A 312 -0.80 16.92 -5.01
CA GLY A 312 0.33 17.31 -5.84
C GLY A 312 0.27 18.78 -6.24
N ALA A 313 1.42 19.46 -6.30
CA ALA A 313 1.50 20.89 -6.61
C ALA A 313 1.37 21.23 -8.11
N GLY A 314 0.87 20.30 -8.92
CA GLY A 314 0.63 20.50 -10.35
C GLY A 314 -0.53 21.47 -10.62
N SER A 315 -0.48 22.17 -11.75
CA SER A 315 -1.57 23.04 -12.19
C SER A 315 -2.75 22.22 -12.69
N GLU A 316 -3.96 22.49 -12.19
CA GLU A 316 -5.21 21.85 -12.66
C GLU A 316 -5.35 21.90 -14.18
N LYS A 317 -4.95 23.02 -14.81
CA LYS A 317 -4.99 23.17 -16.27
C LYS A 317 -4.10 22.17 -16.99
N ASP A 318 -2.93 21.87 -16.44
CA ASP A 318 -1.98 20.94 -17.04
C ASP A 318 -2.45 19.50 -16.84
N ILE A 319 -3.04 19.19 -15.68
CA ILE A 319 -3.65 17.89 -15.39
C ILE A 319 -4.85 17.65 -16.33
N GLU A 320 -5.77 18.62 -16.46
CA GLU A 320 -6.90 18.51 -17.38
C GLU A 320 -6.46 18.36 -18.84
N SER A 321 -5.46 19.14 -19.26
CA SER A 321 -4.88 19.06 -20.59
C SER A 321 -4.30 17.67 -20.85
N ARG A 322 -3.58 17.11 -19.85
CA ARG A 322 -3.03 15.77 -19.93
C ARG A 322 -4.12 14.70 -20.01
N VAL A 323 -5.18 14.81 -19.23
CA VAL A 323 -6.34 13.90 -19.29
C VAL A 323 -7.00 13.96 -20.67
N LYS A 324 -7.18 15.15 -21.25
CA LYS A 324 -7.73 15.32 -22.61
C LYS A 324 -6.85 14.69 -23.67
N GLN A 325 -5.52 14.85 -23.57
CA GLN A 325 -4.57 14.19 -24.47
C GLN A 325 -4.70 12.66 -24.43
N ILE A 326 -4.73 12.07 -23.23
CA ILE A 326 -4.83 10.61 -23.08
C ILE A 326 -6.20 10.11 -23.56
N ARG A 327 -7.29 10.85 -23.33
CA ARG A 327 -8.62 10.51 -23.87
C ARG A 327 -8.64 10.49 -25.41
N LYS A 328 -7.95 11.43 -26.06
CA LYS A 328 -7.81 11.42 -27.52
C LYS A 328 -7.02 10.19 -27.99
N GLN A 329 -5.96 9.81 -27.29
CA GLN A 329 -5.21 8.58 -27.59
C GLN A 329 -6.06 7.30 -27.45
N ILE A 330 -7.03 7.28 -26.53
CA ILE A 330 -7.98 6.17 -26.37
C ILE A 330 -8.91 6.02 -27.58
N GLU A 331 -9.27 7.13 -28.23
CA GLU A 331 -10.12 7.12 -29.43
C GLU A 331 -9.35 6.71 -30.68
N GLU A 332 -8.07 7.08 -30.76
CA GLU A 332 -7.19 6.78 -31.91
C GLU A 332 -6.64 5.34 -31.88
N THR A 333 -6.55 4.72 -30.71
CA THR A 333 -6.00 3.36 -30.59
C THR A 333 -6.97 2.28 -31.06
N THR A 334 -6.47 1.32 -31.83
CA THR A 334 -7.21 0.14 -32.30
C THR A 334 -6.96 -1.10 -31.45
N SER A 335 -6.05 -1.00 -30.48
CA SER A 335 -5.64 -2.09 -29.59
C SER A 335 -6.43 -2.04 -28.28
N ASP A 336 -7.20 -3.10 -27.98
CA ASP A 336 -7.95 -3.22 -26.74
C ASP A 336 -7.04 -3.16 -25.50
N TYR A 337 -5.84 -3.73 -25.61
CA TYR A 337 -4.82 -3.67 -24.56
C TYR A 337 -4.40 -2.23 -24.26
N ASP A 338 -4.07 -1.45 -25.29
CA ASP A 338 -3.64 -0.06 -25.10
C ASP A 338 -4.79 0.80 -24.60
N LYS A 339 -6.01 0.52 -25.06
CA LYS A 339 -7.23 1.18 -24.59
C LYS A 339 -7.42 1.00 -23.08
N GLU A 340 -7.32 -0.23 -22.59
CA GLU A 340 -7.41 -0.54 -21.16
C GLU A 340 -6.31 0.19 -20.37
N LYS A 341 -5.07 0.19 -20.87
CA LYS A 341 -3.93 0.84 -20.19
C LYS A 341 -3.98 2.36 -20.19
N LEU A 342 -4.51 2.98 -21.24
CA LEU A 342 -4.75 4.42 -21.25
C LEU A 342 -5.93 4.78 -20.32
N GLN A 343 -6.98 3.95 -20.25
CA GLN A 343 -8.07 4.12 -19.29
C GLN A 343 -7.57 4.05 -17.84
N GLU A 344 -6.68 3.12 -17.51
CA GLU A 344 -6.03 3.05 -16.18
C GLU A 344 -5.31 4.35 -15.84
N ARG A 345 -4.56 4.93 -16.79
CA ARG A 345 -3.85 6.20 -16.59
C ARG A 345 -4.80 7.38 -16.37
N VAL A 346 -5.86 7.47 -17.18
CA VAL A 346 -6.90 8.51 -17.00
C VAL A 346 -7.57 8.36 -15.64
N ALA A 347 -7.92 7.15 -15.22
CA ALA A 347 -8.55 6.92 -13.92
C ALA A 347 -7.64 7.38 -12.76
N LYS A 348 -6.33 7.11 -12.86
CA LYS A 348 -5.34 7.52 -11.86
C LYS A 348 -5.07 9.03 -11.83
N LEU A 349 -5.21 9.73 -12.96
CA LEU A 349 -5.03 11.19 -13.02
C LEU A 349 -6.30 11.96 -12.70
N ALA A 350 -7.48 11.46 -13.09
CA ALA A 350 -8.74 12.19 -12.96
C ALA A 350 -9.56 11.78 -11.72
N GLY A 351 -9.27 10.62 -11.12
CA GLY A 351 -10.00 10.12 -9.95
C GLY A 351 -9.60 10.79 -8.64
N GLY A 352 -8.43 11.44 -8.61
CA GLY A 352 -7.86 12.03 -7.40
C GLY A 352 -7.63 11.01 -6.28
N VAL A 353 -7.41 11.53 -5.08
CA VAL A 353 -7.30 10.76 -3.84
C VAL A 353 -8.29 11.33 -2.83
N ALA A 354 -9.15 10.46 -2.28
CA ALA A 354 -9.98 10.83 -1.13
C ALA A 354 -9.16 10.69 0.14
N VAL A 355 -9.06 11.76 0.91
CA VAL A 355 -8.41 11.78 2.22
C VAL A 355 -9.51 11.82 3.27
N ILE A 356 -9.56 10.76 4.08
CA ILE A 356 -10.38 10.65 5.27
C ILE A 356 -9.52 11.12 6.44
N ARG A 357 -9.91 12.18 7.13
CA ARG A 357 -9.26 12.59 8.39
C ARG A 357 -10.11 12.11 9.54
N VAL A 358 -9.53 11.29 10.41
CA VAL A 358 -10.23 10.72 11.57
C VAL A 358 -9.98 11.60 12.80
N GLY A 359 -11.06 12.02 13.46
CA GLY A 359 -11.04 12.84 14.68
C GLY A 359 -11.04 12.05 15.99
#